data_AF-A0A9P4NFR2-F1
#
_entry.id   AF-A0A9P4NFR2-F1
#
_cell.length_a   1.000
_cell.length_b   1.000
_cell.length_c   1.000
_cell.angle_alpha   90.00
_cell.angle_beta   90.00
_cell.angle_gamma   90.00
#
_symmetry.space_group_name_H-M   'P 1'
#
loop_
_entity.id
_entity.type
_entity.pdbx_description
1 polymer ?
#
loop_
_entity_poly.entity_id
_entity_poly.type
_entity_poly.pdbx_seq_one_letter_code
_entity_poly.pdbx_strand_id
1 'polypeptide(L)' 'MIQNCSQLHPYCLKPQSLPLPRRVIQVGHREACLYETRGESQAYAILSHCWQNSKPLKTVETNLARHQGRLPGMC' A
#
# COMPACT_ATOMS: atom_id res chain seq x y z
N MET A 1 -7.06 8.49 7.64
CA MET A 1 -6.27 9.06 6.51
C MET A 1 -4.88 9.43 7.01
N ILE A 2 -3.86 9.40 6.16
CA ILE A 2 -2.48 9.78 6.54
C ILE A 2 -2.39 11.22 7.07
N GLN A 3 -3.30 12.11 6.63
CA GLN A 3 -3.42 13.49 7.09
C GLN A 3 -3.64 13.58 8.61
N ASN A 4 -4.57 12.79 9.17
CA ASN A 4 -4.81 12.75 10.62
C ASN A 4 -3.55 12.33 11.38
N CYS A 5 -2.82 11.35 10.86
CA CYS A 5 -1.56 10.90 11.44
C CYS A 5 -0.53 12.05 11.47
N SER A 6 -0.43 12.81 10.38
CA SER A 6 0.49 13.95 10.28
C SER A 6 0.14 15.15 11.16
N GLN A 7 -1.15 15.33 11.47
CA GLN A 7 -1.65 16.50 12.22
C GLN A 7 -1.83 16.24 13.71
N LEU A 8 -2.20 15.01 14.10
CA LEU A 8 -2.63 14.69 15.47
C LEU A 8 -1.62 13.86 16.25
N HIS A 9 -0.67 13.20 15.58
CA HIS A 9 0.29 12.32 16.24
C HIS A 9 1.72 12.89 16.15
N PRO A 10 2.20 13.61 17.17
CA PRO A 10 3.49 14.31 17.12
C PRO A 10 4.70 13.36 16.99
N TYR A 11 4.54 12.10 17.38
CA TYR A 11 5.57 11.07 17.31
C TYR A 11 5.49 10.17 16.06
N CYS A 12 4.45 10.32 15.25
CA CYS A 12 4.37 9.57 14.00
C CYS A 12 5.28 10.19 12.94
N LEU A 13 5.80 9.34 12.04
CA LEU A 13 6.59 9.81 10.91
C LEU A 13 5.74 10.77 10.08
N LYS A 14 6.24 12.00 9.90
CA LYS A 14 5.60 12.94 8.99
C LYS A 14 5.66 12.40 7.56
N PRO A 15 4.61 12.58 6.74
CA PRO A 15 4.61 12.11 5.37
C PRO A 15 5.69 12.87 4.60
N GLN A 16 6.78 12.19 4.28
CA GLN A 16 7.86 12.71 3.46
C GLN A 16 7.83 12.00 2.11
N SER A 17 8.19 12.71 1.05
CA SER A 17 8.44 12.07 -0.24
C SER A 17 9.68 11.20 -0.11
N LEU A 18 9.49 9.89 -0.19
CA LEU A 18 10.54 8.88 -0.10
C LEU A 18 10.49 8.00 -1.34
N PRO A 19 11.62 7.42 -1.78
CA PRO A 19 11.62 6.45 -2.87
C PRO A 19 10.64 5.32 -2.56
N LEU A 20 9.76 5.03 -3.52
CA LEU A 20 8.81 3.96 -3.33
C LEU A 20 9.51 2.59 -3.40
N PRO A 21 9.06 1.61 -2.61
CA PRO A 21 9.41 0.21 -2.86
C PRO A 21 9.05 -0.20 -4.29
N ARG A 22 9.68 -1.27 -4.80
CA ARG A 22 9.41 -1.79 -6.17
C ARG A 22 7.92 -2.06 -6.42
N ARG A 23 7.17 -2.43 -5.38
CA ARG A 23 5.75 -2.70 -5.44
C ARG A 23 5.05 -2.08 -4.25
N VAL A 24 3.99 -1.33 -4.50
CA VAL A 24 3.15 -0.71 -3.47
C VAL A 24 1.69 -1.01 -3.76
N ILE A 25 0.84 -0.86 -2.75
CA ILE A 25 -0.61 -0.87 -2.96
C ILE A 25 -1.05 0.57 -3.18
N GLN A 26 -1.53 0.85 -4.40
CA GLN A 26 -2.20 2.12 -4.67
C GLN A 26 -3.64 2.00 -4.19
N VAL A 27 -4.02 2.86 -3.24
CA VAL A 27 -5.37 2.86 -2.64
C VAL A 27 -6.13 4.08 -3.18
N GLY A 28 -7.16 3.81 -3.98
CA GLY A 28 -8.17 4.78 -4.40
C GLY A 28 -9.45 4.69 -3.54
N HIS A 29 -10.48 5.44 -3.93
CA HIS A 29 -11.71 5.56 -3.13
C HIS A 29 -12.50 4.24 -2.97
N ARG A 30 -12.51 3.37 -3.99
CA ARG A 30 -13.24 2.08 -3.98
C ARG A 30 -12.41 0.90 -4.47
N GLU A 31 -11.16 1.15 -4.80
CA GLU A 31 -10.31 0.18 -5.48
C GLU A 31 -8.90 0.31 -4.94
N ALA A 32 -8.23 -0.82 -4.83
CA ALA A 32 -6.80 -0.87 -4.63
C ALA A 32 -6.22 -1.83 -5.64
N CYS A 33 -5.04 -1.48 -6.13
CA CYS A 33 -4.29 -2.30 -7.07
C CYS A 33 -2.83 -2.36 -6.64
N LEU A 34 -2.16 -3.42 -7.06
CA LEU A 34 -0.73 -3.54 -6.96
C LEU A 34 -0.09 -2.64 -8.02
N TYR A 35 0.68 -1.65 -7.60
CA TYR A 35 1.38 -0.77 -8.51
C TYR A 35 2.88 -1.11 -8.49
N GLU A 36 3.45 -1.37 -9.66
CA GLU A 36 4.89 -1.58 -9.84
C GLU A 36 5.54 -0.25 -10.21
N THR A 37 6.47 0.18 -9.37
CA THR A 37 7.03 1.53 -9.41
C THR A 37 8.14 1.63 -10.44
N ARG A 38 8.39 2.84 -10.93
CA ARG A 38 9.46 3.17 -11.89
C ARG A 38 10.60 3.95 -11.22
N GLY A 39 10.70 3.91 -9.89
CA GLY A 39 11.71 4.62 -9.10
C GLY A 39 11.28 5.99 -8.60
N GLU A 40 10.00 6.34 -8.73
CA GLU A 40 9.45 7.58 -8.22
C GLU A 40 9.50 7.67 -6.68
N SER A 41 9.45 8.90 -6.18
CA SER A 41 9.37 9.20 -4.76
C SER A 41 8.02 9.84 -4.42
N GLN A 42 7.35 9.30 -3.40
CA GLN A 42 6.07 9.81 -2.94
C GLN A 42 5.88 9.49 -1.45
N ALA A 43 4.96 10.19 -0.80
CA ALA A 43 4.53 9.81 0.54
C ALA A 43 3.72 8.50 0.50
N TYR A 44 4.10 7.53 1.30
CA TYR A 44 3.40 6.26 1.48
C TYR A 44 3.37 5.86 2.96
N ALA A 45 2.52 4.90 3.30
CA ALA A 45 2.46 4.32 4.63
C ALA A 45 2.81 2.85 4.58
N ILE A 46 3.52 2.36 5.61
CA ILE A 46 3.81 0.95 5.80
C ILE A 46 2.79 0.40 6.79
N LEU A 47 2.22 -0.77 6.47
CA LEU A 47 1.34 -1.50 7.38
C LEU A 47 2.13 -2.63 8.03
N SER A 48 2.52 -2.46 9.30
CA SER A 48 3.21 -3.47 10.10
C SER A 48 2.24 -4.30 10.95
N HIS A 49 1.08 -4.65 10.40
CA HIS A 49 0.12 -5.50 11.11
C HIS A 49 0.57 -6.96 11.03
N CYS A 50 0.64 -7.66 12.16
CA CYS A 50 0.78 -9.11 12.17
C CYS A 50 -0.54 -9.71 11.68
N TRP A 51 -0.61 -10.11 10.41
CA TRP A 51 -1.81 -10.68 9.78
C TRP A 51 -2.27 -12.05 10.34
N GLN A 52 -1.73 -12.47 11.49
CA GLN A 52 -2.03 -13.74 12.17
C GLN A 52 -1.95 -14.94 11.18
N ASN A 53 -2.73 -16.00 11.42
CA ASN A 53 -2.84 -17.17 10.55
C ASN A 53 -3.55 -16.88 9.21
N SER A 54 -4.06 -15.66 9.00
CA SER A 54 -4.73 -15.30 7.76
C SER A 54 -3.71 -14.75 6.76
N LYS A 55 -3.61 -15.37 5.59
CA LYS A 55 -2.90 -14.80 4.43
C LYS A 55 -3.94 -14.39 3.40
N PRO A 56 -4.67 -13.27 3.64
CA PRO A 56 -5.81 -12.90 2.81
C PRO A 56 -5.41 -12.57 1.37
N LEU A 57 -4.14 -12.19 1.13
CA LEU A 57 -3.65 -11.81 -0.18
C LEU A 57 -2.18 -12.22 -0.36
N LYS A 58 -1.86 -12.87 -1.48
CA LYS A 58 -0.50 -13.25 -1.86
C LYS A 58 -0.27 -12.98 -3.34
N THR A 59 0.82 -12.28 -3.66
CA THR A 59 1.29 -12.14 -5.03
C THR A 59 2.19 -13.33 -5.39
N VAL A 60 1.80 -14.08 -6.40
CA VAL A 60 2.62 -15.10 -7.06
C VAL A 60 2.68 -14.77 -8.55
N GLU A 61 3.61 -15.39 -9.28
CA GLU A 61 3.81 -15.11 -10.71
C GLU A 61 2.50 -15.18 -11.52
N THR A 62 1.66 -16.18 -11.23
CA THR A 62 0.41 -16.43 -11.95
C THR A 62 -0.70 -15.42 -11.67
N ASN A 63 -0.62 -14.62 -10.59
CA ASN A 63 -1.67 -13.68 -10.21
C ASN A 63 -1.22 -12.22 -10.16
N LEU A 64 0.07 -11.95 -10.42
CA LEU A 64 0.66 -10.62 -10.36
C LEU A 64 -0.04 -9.62 -11.30
N ALA A 65 -0.18 -9.99 -12.58
CA ALA A 65 -0.82 -9.15 -13.58
C ALA A 65 -2.29 -8.83 -13.23
N ARG A 66 -3.03 -9.80 -12.67
CA ARG A 66 -4.40 -9.59 -12.20
C ARG A 66 -4.46 -8.56 -11.06
N HIS A 67 -3.51 -8.64 -10.12
CA HIS A 67 -3.46 -7.71 -8.99
C HIS A 67 -3.03 -6.30 -9.37
N GLN A 68 -2.36 -6.11 -10.51
CA GLN A 68 -2.10 -4.79 -11.07
C GLN A 68 -3.36 -4.08 -11.56
N GLY A 69 -4.39 -4.83 -11.96
CA GLY A 69 -5.72 -4.27 -12.25
C GLY A 69 -6.53 -4.00 -10.98
N ARG A 70 -6.68 -5.01 -10.11
CA ARG A 70 -7.47 -4.89 -8.87
C ARG A 70 -7.09 -5.96 -7.84
N LEU A 71 -7.10 -5.59 -6.56
CA LEU A 71 -6.98 -6.54 -5.46
C LEU A 71 -8.33 -7.21 -5.14
N PRO A 72 -8.35 -8.53 -4.82
CA PRO A 72 -9.55 -9.24 -4.40
C PRO A 72 -10.00 -8.82 -2.99
N GLY A 73 -11.29 -9.00 -2.69
CA GLY A 73 -11.85 -8.76 -1.34
C GLY A 73 -12.24 -7.30 -1.04
N MET A 74 -12.16 -6.41 -2.03
CA MET A 74 -12.72 -5.06 -1.92
C MET A 74 -14.16 -5.08 -2.45
N CYS A 75 -15.12 -5.11 -1.54
CA CYS A 75 -16.56 -4.98 -1.78
C CYS A 75 -17.02 -3.60 -1.31
#